data_AF-A0A924L1J7-F1
#
_entry.id   AF-A0A924L1J7-F1
#
_cell.length_a   1.000
_cell.length_b   1.000
_cell.length_c   1.000
_cell.angle_alpha   90.00
_cell.angle_beta   90.00
_cell.angle_gamma   90.00
#
_symmetry.space_group_name_H-M   'P 1'
#
loop_
_entity.id
_entity.type
_entity.pdbx_description
1 polymer ?
#
loop_
_entity_poly.entity_id
_entity_poly.type
_entity_poly.pdbx_seq_one_letter_code
_entity_poly.pdbx_strand_id
1 'polypeptide(L)'
;MKKIFLLLVFISCTFAVTAQKDSSAKNITKFEKIPFFSLHTAPDSTVFSNKDLHKNKALIIMFFSPDCEHCQKETKELKAYKTELKDVQILMASP
;
A
#
# COMPACT_ATOMS: atom_id res chain seq x y z
N MET A 1 1.02 -52.06 -2.79
CA MET A 1 2.01 -51.80 -1.73
C MET A 1 2.95 -50.65 -2.10
N LYS A 2 3.91 -50.83 -3.03
CA LYS A 2 4.95 -49.82 -3.38
C LYS A 2 4.42 -48.49 -3.93
N LYS A 3 3.37 -48.51 -4.76
CA LYS A 3 2.73 -47.29 -5.31
C LYS A 3 1.96 -46.49 -4.25
N ILE A 4 1.29 -47.18 -3.33
CA ILE A 4 0.58 -46.56 -2.19
C ILE A 4 1.56 -45.92 -1.21
N PHE A 5 2.70 -46.58 -0.97
CA PHE A 5 3.78 -46.01 -0.15
C PHE A 5 4.35 -44.72 -0.77
N LEU A 6 4.61 -44.71 -2.08
CA LEU A 6 5.05 -43.52 -2.81
C LEU A 6 4.04 -42.38 -2.75
N LEU A 7 2.75 -42.68 -2.81
CA LEU A 7 1.67 -41.70 -2.77
C LEU A 7 1.52 -41.06 -1.37
N LEU A 8 1.68 -41.85 -0.31
CA LEU A 8 1.70 -41.37 1.07
C LEU A 8 2.89 -40.45 1.38
N VAL A 9 4.08 -40.78 0.85
CA VAL A 9 5.27 -39.92 0.98
C VAL A 9 5.07 -38.59 0.26
N PHE A 10 4.46 -38.62 -0.93
CA PHE A 10 4.19 -37.40 -1.70
C PHE A 10 3.18 -36.48 -1.00
N ILE A 11 2.11 -37.05 -0.40
CA ILE A 11 1.12 -36.30 0.38
C ILE A 11 1.76 -35.67 1.64
N SER A 12 2.62 -36.41 2.34
CA SER A 12 3.34 -35.92 3.53
C SER A 12 4.18 -34.66 3.25
N CYS A 13 4.88 -34.60 2.11
CA CYS A 13 5.69 -33.43 1.75
C CYS A 13 4.90 -32.13 1.55
N THR A 14 3.59 -32.21 1.25
CA THR A 14 2.77 -31.00 1.03
C THR A 14 2.40 -30.27 2.32
N PHE A 15 2.39 -30.96 3.46
CA PHE A 15 2.07 -30.36 4.77
C PHE A 15 3.20 -29.50 5.35
N ALA A 16 4.41 -29.57 4.80
CA ALA A 16 5.56 -28.80 5.25
C ALA A 16 5.68 -27.42 4.58
N VAL A 17 4.75 -27.05 3.70
CA VAL A 17 4.78 -25.74 3.01
C VAL A 17 4.27 -24.67 3.97
N THR A 18 5.18 -23.91 4.55
CA THR A 18 4.85 -22.66 5.24
C THR A 18 4.97 -21.50 4.25
N ALA A 19 4.01 -20.57 4.26
CA ALA A 19 4.08 -19.37 3.44
C ALA A 19 5.16 -18.40 3.97
N GLN A 20 5.64 -17.52 3.09
CA GLN A 20 6.62 -16.50 3.44
C GLN A 20 6.05 -15.58 4.53
N LYS A 21 6.75 -15.47 5.66
CA LYS A 21 6.35 -14.57 6.74
C LYS A 21 6.76 -13.14 6.36
N ASP A 22 5.78 -12.34 5.95
CA ASP A 22 6.01 -10.95 5.55
C ASP A 22 6.63 -10.15 6.71
N SER A 23 7.87 -9.71 6.50
CA SER A 23 8.64 -8.94 7.49
C SER A 23 8.35 -7.43 7.42
N SER A 24 7.58 -6.99 6.40
CA SER A 24 7.30 -5.57 6.13
C SER A 24 6.39 -4.94 7.17
N ALA A 25 5.51 -5.74 7.80
CA ALA A 25 4.57 -5.26 8.81
C ALA A 25 5.24 -4.84 10.15
N LYS A 26 6.49 -5.24 10.41
CA LYS A 26 7.15 -5.04 11.71
C LYS A 26 7.38 -3.57 12.07
N ASN A 27 7.42 -2.67 11.10
CA ASN A 27 7.66 -1.24 11.32
C ASN A 27 6.39 -0.37 11.31
N ILE A 28 5.29 -0.85 10.71
CA ILE A 28 4.03 -0.08 10.62
C ILE A 28 3.27 -0.07 11.95
N THR A 29 3.40 -1.13 12.76
CA THR A 29 2.69 -1.28 14.04
C THR A 29 3.11 -0.28 15.13
N LYS A 30 4.14 0.56 14.90
CA LYS A 30 4.57 1.59 15.85
C LYS A 30 3.80 2.90 15.76
N PHE A 31 3.04 3.14 14.69
CA PHE A 31 2.35 4.42 14.50
C PHE A 31 0.90 4.32 14.93
N GLU A 32 0.63 4.64 16.20
CA GLU A 32 -0.74 4.75 16.73
C GLU A 32 -1.49 5.97 16.13
N LYS A 33 -0.74 6.96 15.64
CA LYS A 33 -1.25 8.17 14.98
C LYS A 33 -0.38 8.51 13.77
N ILE A 34 -0.98 9.18 12.79
CA ILE A 34 -0.27 9.73 11.62
C ILE A 34 0.80 10.71 12.12
N PRO A 35 2.07 10.54 11.73
CA PRO A 35 3.15 11.45 12.17
C PRO A 35 2.93 12.86 11.63
N PHE A 36 3.46 13.85 12.33
CA PHE A 36 3.42 15.23 11.85
C PHE A 36 4.26 15.40 10.57
N PHE A 37 3.70 16.07 9.57
CA PHE A 37 4.34 16.39 8.31
C PHE A 37 3.94 17.78 7.82
N SER A 38 4.77 18.34 6.93
CA SER A 38 4.52 19.57 6.20
C SER A 38 4.99 19.39 4.77
N LEU A 39 4.10 19.60 3.82
CA LEU A 39 4.34 19.50 2.38
C LEU A 39 3.99 20.83 1.71
N HIS A 40 4.54 21.06 0.54
CA HIS A 40 4.13 22.16 -0.33
C HIS A 40 3.23 21.60 -1.43
N THR A 41 2.06 22.20 -1.63
CA THR A 41 1.15 21.82 -2.71
C THR A 41 1.72 22.26 -4.06
N ALA A 42 1.56 21.44 -5.08
CA ALA A 42 1.87 21.84 -6.45
C ALA A 42 0.60 22.40 -7.13
N PRO A 43 0.69 23.50 -7.90
CA PRO A 43 1.90 24.29 -8.22
C PRO A 43 2.09 25.53 -7.32
N ASP A 44 1.14 25.83 -6.44
CA ASP A 44 1.00 27.07 -5.69
C ASP A 44 1.89 27.18 -4.43
N SER A 45 2.61 26.10 -4.09
CA SER A 45 3.57 26.02 -2.99
C SER A 45 2.98 26.30 -1.60
N THR A 46 1.66 26.22 -1.45
CA THR A 46 1.00 26.44 -0.16
C THR A 46 1.30 25.30 0.80
N VAL A 47 1.34 25.59 2.09
CA VAL A 47 1.67 24.60 3.12
C VAL A 47 0.47 23.69 3.38
N PHE A 48 0.66 22.39 3.18
CA PHE A 48 -0.27 21.33 3.52
C PHE A 48 0.31 20.45 4.64
N SER A 49 -0.48 20.19 5.68
CA SER A 49 -0.04 19.47 6.88
C SER A 49 -1.17 18.59 7.43
N ASN A 50 -0.92 17.90 8.55
CA ASN A 50 -1.93 17.06 9.20
C ASN A 50 -3.25 17.79 9.52
N LYS A 51 -3.22 19.11 9.71
CA LYS A 51 -4.42 19.93 9.99
C LYS A 51 -5.37 20.02 8.78
N ASP A 52 -4.84 19.82 7.58
CA ASP A 52 -5.53 19.95 6.30
C ASP A 52 -6.09 18.60 5.81
N LEU A 53 -5.86 17.52 6.57
CA LEU A 53 -6.44 16.20 6.30
C LEU A 53 -7.96 16.21 6.49
N HIS A 54 -8.66 15.51 5.60
CA HIS A 54 -10.10 15.32 5.70
C HIS A 54 -10.43 14.47 6.92
N LYS A 55 -11.27 15.00 7.79
CA LYS A 55 -11.78 14.27 8.95
C LYS A 55 -12.65 13.11 8.48
N ASN A 56 -12.57 11.97 9.17
CA ASN A 56 -13.37 10.77 8.92
C ASN A 56 -13.21 10.13 7.53
N LYS A 57 -12.09 10.38 6.83
CA LYS A 57 -11.72 9.65 5.61
C LYS A 57 -10.50 8.79 5.85
N ALA A 58 -10.46 7.63 5.20
CA ALA A 58 -9.24 6.83 5.13
C ALA A 58 -8.16 7.62 4.36
N LEU A 59 -6.92 7.57 4.81
CA LEU A 59 -5.80 8.27 4.17
C LEU A 59 -4.86 7.27 3.53
N ILE A 60 -4.54 7.49 2.26
CA ILE A 60 -3.41 6.87 1.56
C ILE A 60 -2.37 7.95 1.32
N ILE A 61 -1.19 7.80 1.92
CA ILE A 61 -0.02 8.61 1.57
C ILE A 61 0.78 7.80 0.56
N MET A 62 0.80 8.28 -0.69
CA MET A 62 1.46 7.61 -1.80
C MET A 62 2.68 8.39 -2.23
N PHE A 63 3.86 7.79 -2.08
CA PHE A 63 5.08 8.32 -2.66
C PHE A 63 5.09 8.01 -4.16
N PHE A 64 5.22 9.05 -4.98
CA PHE A 64 5.20 8.92 -6.43
C PHE A 64 6.24 9.81 -7.09
N SER A 65 6.50 9.56 -8.37
CA SER A 65 7.28 10.46 -9.22
C SER A 65 6.44 10.87 -10.43
N PRO A 66 6.30 12.18 -10.73
CA PRO A 66 5.55 12.64 -11.90
C PRO A 66 6.21 12.24 -13.21
N ASP A 67 7.52 12.01 -13.22
CA ASP A 67 8.31 11.72 -14.43
C ASP A 67 8.42 10.21 -14.72
N CYS A 68 7.86 9.35 -13.86
CA CYS A 68 7.88 7.90 -14.03
C CYS A 68 6.63 7.41 -14.78
N GLU A 69 6.82 6.75 -15.93
CA GLU A 69 5.72 6.22 -16.76
C GLU A 69 4.80 5.26 -15.99
N HIS A 70 5.37 4.42 -15.12
CA HIS A 70 4.60 3.49 -14.30
C HIS A 70 3.73 4.24 -13.27
N CYS A 71 4.28 5.25 -12.59
CA CYS A 71 3.53 6.08 -11.65
C CYS A 71 2.42 6.88 -12.34
N GLN A 72 2.68 7.37 -13.56
CA GLN A 72 1.67 8.04 -14.37
C GLN A 72 0.53 7.09 -14.76
N LYS A 73 0.85 5.84 -15.11
CA LYS A 73 -0.15 4.82 -15.42
C LYS A 73 -0.99 4.47 -14.19
N GLU A 74 -0.37 4.26 -13.04
CA GLU A 74 -1.06 4.03 -11.77
C GLU A 74 -2.00 5.20 -11.44
N THR A 75 -1.55 6.44 -11.61
CA THR A 75 -2.39 7.63 -11.40
C THR A 75 -3.60 7.66 -12.34
N LYS A 76 -3.45 7.22 -13.60
CA LYS A 76 -4.57 7.10 -14.54
C LYS A 76 -5.58 6.05 -14.07
N GLU A 77 -5.11 4.92 -13.56
CA GLU A 77 -5.96 3.85 -13.02
C GLU A 77 -6.70 4.34 -11.75
N LEU A 78 -6.01 4.99 -10.80
CA LEU A 78 -6.64 5.60 -9.62
C LEU A 78 -7.72 6.61 -10.00
N LYS A 79 -7.49 7.42 -11.03
CA LYS A 79 -8.49 8.36 -11.54
C LYS A 79 -9.69 7.67 -12.19
N ALA A 80 -9.49 6.54 -12.85
CA ALA A 80 -10.59 5.77 -13.46
C ALA A 80 -11.57 5.25 -12.41
N TYR A 81 -11.08 4.91 -11.21
CA TYR A 81 -11.87 4.42 -10.07
C TYR A 81 -12.15 5.49 -9.00
N LYS A 82 -12.20 6.77 -9.40
CA LYS A 82 -12.39 7.89 -8.46
C LYS A 82 -13.71 7.79 -7.66
N THR A 83 -14.76 7.23 -8.26
CA THR A 83 -16.08 7.10 -7.62
C THR A 83 -16.04 6.08 -6.49
N GLU A 84 -15.36 4.97 -6.72
CA GLU A 84 -15.13 3.88 -5.78
C GLU A 84 -14.20 4.32 -4.66
N LEU A 85 -13.26 5.22 -4.96
CA LEU A 85 -12.28 5.77 -4.01
C LEU A 85 -12.76 7.07 -3.32
N LYS A 86 -14.03 7.46 -3.44
CA LYS A 86 -14.55 8.74 -2.92
C LYS A 86 -14.39 8.93 -1.40
N ASP A 87 -14.37 7.83 -0.65
CA ASP A 87 -14.26 7.82 0.82
C ASP A 87 -12.81 7.72 1.30
N VAL A 88 -11.87 7.72 0.37
CA VAL A 88 -10.42 7.71 0.61
C VAL A 88 -9.83 9.06 0.18
N GLN A 89 -9.03 9.67 1.04
CA GLN A 89 -8.14 10.76 0.67
C GLN A 89 -6.80 10.17 0.22
N ILE A 90 -6.39 10.47 -1.00
CA ILE A 90 -5.09 10.08 -1.54
C ILE A 90 -4.19 11.32 -1.57
N LEU A 91 -3.14 11.32 -0.76
CA LEU A 91 -2.09 12.34 -0.73
C LEU A 91 -0.89 11.81 -1.49
N MET A 92 -0.66 12.36 -2.70
CA MET A 92 0.47 12.03 -3.54
C MET A 92 1.65 12.94 -3.21
N ALA A 93 2.74 12.36 -2.72
CA ALA A 93 3.94 13.10 -2.32
C ALA A 93 5.12 12.74 -3.22
N SER A 94 5.80 13.75 -3.76
CA SER A 94 7.08 13.61 -4.45
C SER A 94 8.14 14.46 -3.74
N PRO A 95 9.43 14.16 -3.92
CA PRO A 95 10.52 15.07 -3.58
C PRO A 95 10.41 16.42 -4.32
#